data_AF-A6ML61-F1
#
_entry.id   AF-A6ML61-F1
#
_cell.length_a   1.000
_cell.length_b   1.000
_cell.length_c   1.000
_cell.angle_alpha   90.00
_cell.angle_beta   90.00
_cell.angle_gamma   90.00
#
_symmetry.space_group_name_H-M   'P 1'
#
loop_
_entity.id
_entity.type
_entity.pdbx_description
1 polymer ?
#
loop_
_entity_poly.entity_id
_entity_poly.type
_entity_poly.pdbx_seq_one_letter_code
_entity_poly.pdbx_strand_id
1 'polypeptide(L)'
;DELKSVENQMRYAQLQLDKLKKTNVFNATFHIWHSGQFGTINNFRLGRLPSVPVEWNEINAAWGQTVLLLHALANKMGLKFQRYRLVPYGNHSYLESLTDKSKELPLYCSGGLRFFWDNKFDHAMVAFLDCVQQFKEEVEKGETRFCLPYRMDVEKGKIEDTGGSGGSYSIKTQFNSEEQWTKALKFMLTNLKWGLAWVSSQFYNK
;
A
#
# COMPACT_ATOMS: atom_id res chain seq x y z
N ASP A 1 -28.66 36.12 -26.14
CA ASP A 1 -27.27 35.94 -25.66
C ASP A 1 -27.14 35.16 -24.36
N GLU A 2 -28.03 35.36 -23.37
CA GLU A 2 -27.97 34.62 -22.10
C GLU A 2 -28.17 33.09 -22.24
N LEU A 3 -29.09 32.63 -23.09
CA LEU A 3 -29.32 31.19 -23.33
C LEU A 3 -28.08 30.45 -23.87
N LYS A 4 -27.34 31.07 -24.80
CA LYS A 4 -26.07 30.52 -25.33
C LYS A 4 -24.95 30.53 -24.27
N SER A 5 -24.97 31.49 -23.36
CA SER A 5 -24.04 31.56 -22.23
C SER A 5 -24.27 30.40 -21.24
N VAL A 6 -25.53 30.14 -20.91
CA VAL A 6 -25.92 29.04 -20.00
C VAL A 6 -25.60 27.67 -20.60
N GLU A 7 -25.88 27.43 -21.88
CA GLU A 7 -25.53 26.16 -22.56
C GLU A 7 -24.02 25.91 -22.57
N ASN A 8 -23.21 26.96 -22.82
CA ASN A 8 -21.75 26.85 -22.80
C ASN A 8 -21.21 26.55 -21.40
N GLN A 9 -21.78 27.17 -20.35
CA GLN A 9 -21.44 26.87 -18.96
C GLN A 9 -21.83 25.44 -18.58
N MET A 10 -23.01 24.97 -19.01
CA MET A 10 -23.48 23.61 -18.76
C MET A 10 -22.56 22.59 -19.44
N ARG A 11 -22.17 22.84 -20.69
CA ARG A 11 -21.24 21.99 -21.45
C ARG A 11 -19.84 22.00 -20.84
N TYR A 12 -19.35 23.14 -20.37
CA TYR A 12 -18.07 23.23 -19.67
C TYR A 12 -18.10 22.47 -18.34
N ALA A 13 -19.17 22.65 -17.54
CA ALA A 13 -19.38 21.93 -16.29
C ALA A 13 -19.48 20.42 -16.53
N GLN A 14 -20.16 19.99 -17.59
CA GLN A 14 -20.26 18.59 -17.99
C GLN A 14 -18.89 18.02 -18.37
N LEU A 15 -18.08 18.77 -19.14
CA LEU A 15 -16.71 18.37 -19.50
C LEU A 15 -15.79 18.27 -18.28
N GLN A 16 -15.89 19.19 -17.33
CA GLN A 16 -15.15 19.11 -16.07
C GLN A 16 -15.63 17.92 -15.22
N LEU A 17 -16.93 17.68 -15.15
CA LEU A 17 -17.51 16.50 -14.50
C LEU A 17 -17.03 15.21 -15.15
N ASP A 18 -17.00 15.12 -16.47
CA ASP A 18 -16.53 13.94 -17.19
C ASP A 18 -15.02 13.73 -17.02
N LYS A 19 -14.23 14.81 -16.93
CA LYS A 19 -12.80 14.74 -16.62
C LYS A 19 -12.54 14.31 -15.17
N LEU A 20 -13.34 14.80 -14.23
CA LEU A 20 -13.29 14.41 -12.81
C LEU A 20 -13.78 12.98 -12.61
N LYS A 21 -14.82 12.54 -13.32
CA LYS A 21 -15.30 11.14 -13.35
C LYS A 21 -14.24 10.18 -13.91
N LYS A 22 -13.50 10.61 -14.94
CA LYS A 22 -12.36 9.86 -15.50
C LYS A 22 -11.15 9.81 -14.56
N THR A 23 -11.07 10.72 -13.60
CA THR A 23 -10.00 10.73 -12.61
C THR A 23 -10.39 9.78 -11.49
N ASN A 24 -9.81 8.57 -11.48
CA ASN A 24 -10.05 7.65 -10.40
C ASN A 24 -9.62 8.30 -9.07
N VAL A 25 -10.58 8.52 -8.17
CA VAL A 25 -10.37 9.21 -6.88
C VAL A 25 -9.24 8.57 -6.09
N PHE A 26 -9.04 7.26 -6.19
CA PHE A 26 -7.93 6.59 -5.53
C PHE A 26 -6.58 6.87 -6.19
N ASN A 27 -6.48 6.88 -7.52
CA ASN A 27 -5.23 7.25 -8.20
C ASN A 27 -4.88 8.73 -7.97
N ALA A 28 -5.87 9.61 -7.82
CA ALA A 28 -5.66 11.01 -7.46
C ALA A 28 -5.20 11.18 -6.00
N THR A 29 -5.61 10.27 -5.10
CA THR A 29 -5.32 10.35 -3.66
C THR A 29 -4.03 9.60 -3.29
N PHE A 30 -3.71 8.50 -3.97
CA PHE A 30 -2.57 7.62 -3.67
C PHE A 30 -1.68 7.44 -4.90
N HIS A 31 -0.70 8.32 -5.04
CA HIS A 31 0.28 8.25 -6.11
C HIS A 31 1.44 7.31 -5.74
N ILE A 32 1.36 6.06 -6.20
CA ILE A 32 2.45 5.08 -6.05
C ILE A 32 3.41 5.16 -7.23
N TRP A 33 4.69 5.38 -6.96
CA TRP A 33 5.74 5.46 -7.99
C TRP A 33 7.05 4.83 -7.49
N HIS A 34 8.16 5.16 -8.14
CA HIS A 34 9.49 4.75 -7.71
C HIS A 34 10.48 5.93 -7.79
N SER A 35 11.47 5.94 -6.90
CA SER A 35 12.60 6.85 -6.94
C SER A 35 13.87 6.03 -6.78
N GLY A 36 14.56 5.75 -7.90
CA GLY A 36 15.67 4.80 -7.92
C GLY A 36 15.27 3.41 -7.39
N GLN A 37 15.94 2.97 -6.32
CA GLN A 37 15.69 1.68 -5.68
C GLN A 37 14.45 1.70 -4.76
N PHE A 38 13.93 2.86 -4.39
CA PHE A 38 12.78 3.00 -3.49
C PHE A 38 11.45 2.87 -4.24
N GLY A 39 10.48 2.22 -3.61
CA GLY A 39 9.06 2.49 -3.90
C GLY A 39 8.62 3.76 -3.17
N THR A 40 7.76 4.55 -3.79
CA THR A 40 7.22 5.78 -3.18
C THR A 40 5.71 5.79 -3.18
N ILE A 41 5.12 6.40 -2.17
CA ILE A 41 3.68 6.69 -2.10
C ILE A 41 3.47 8.13 -1.65
N ASN A 42 2.75 8.91 -2.44
CA ASN A 42 2.55 10.35 -2.20
C ASN A 42 3.87 11.10 -1.92
N ASN A 43 4.90 10.75 -2.71
CA ASN A 43 6.28 11.26 -2.65
C ASN A 43 7.12 10.84 -1.42
N PHE A 44 6.58 10.06 -0.49
CA PHE A 44 7.37 9.49 0.61
C PHE A 44 8.04 8.19 0.19
N ARG A 45 9.34 8.05 0.45
CA ARG A 45 10.11 6.82 0.19
C ARG A 45 9.84 5.78 1.28
N LEU A 46 9.46 4.58 0.85
CA LEU A 46 9.25 3.44 1.74
C LEU A 46 10.48 2.52 1.68
N GLY A 47 11.40 2.73 2.61
CA GLY A 47 12.65 1.98 2.71
C GLY A 47 13.82 2.88 3.08
N ARG A 48 15.00 2.27 3.21
CA ARG A 48 16.26 2.94 3.57
C ARG A 48 17.43 2.25 2.86
N LEU A 49 18.49 2.99 2.55
CA LEU A 49 19.73 2.42 1.99
C LEU A 49 20.93 2.98 2.75
N PRO A 50 22.07 2.27 2.81
CA PRO A 50 23.27 2.79 3.48
C PRO A 50 23.79 4.09 2.85
N SER A 51 23.66 4.21 1.52
CA SER A 51 24.04 5.41 0.76
C SER A 51 23.00 6.53 0.82
N VAL A 52 21.74 6.22 1.14
CA VAL A 52 20.63 7.18 1.20
C VAL A 52 19.81 6.89 2.47
N PRO A 53 20.24 7.41 3.62
CA PRO A 53 19.63 7.14 4.92
C PRO A 53 18.31 7.91 5.09
N VAL A 54 17.23 7.44 4.46
CA VAL A 54 15.88 8.02 4.56
C VAL A 54 15.45 8.13 6.02
N GLU A 55 14.97 9.30 6.44
CA GLU A 55 14.55 9.53 7.82
C GLU A 55 13.32 8.71 8.19
N TRP A 56 13.27 8.24 9.43
CA TRP A 56 12.17 7.43 9.94
C TRP A 56 10.82 8.15 9.85
N ASN A 57 10.77 9.47 10.01
CA ASN A 57 9.53 10.24 9.84
C ASN A 57 8.95 10.09 8.42
N GLU A 58 9.80 10.06 7.39
CA GLU A 58 9.38 9.84 6.01
C GLU A 58 8.90 8.39 5.80
N ILE A 59 9.63 7.41 6.32
CA ILE A 59 9.25 5.98 6.26
C ILE A 59 7.90 5.75 6.95
N ASN A 60 7.72 6.34 8.13
CA ASN A 60 6.49 6.28 8.92
C ASN A 60 5.32 6.94 8.18
N ALA A 61 5.55 8.08 7.52
CA ALA A 61 4.55 8.72 6.67
C ALA A 61 4.17 7.84 5.48
N ALA A 62 5.15 7.21 4.82
CA ALA A 62 4.91 6.27 3.72
C ALA A 62 4.08 5.05 4.19
N TRP A 63 4.40 4.47 5.35
CA TRP A 63 3.60 3.41 5.97
C TRP A 63 2.18 3.87 6.27
N GLY A 64 2.02 5.08 6.82
CA GLY A 64 0.71 5.68 7.07
C GLY A 64 -0.18 5.76 5.84
N GLN A 65 0.40 6.25 4.72
CA GLN A 65 -0.30 6.30 3.44
C GLN A 65 -0.63 4.91 2.89
N THR A 66 0.26 3.95 3.11
CA THR A 66 0.10 2.56 2.64
C THR A 66 -1.02 1.83 3.40
N VAL A 67 -1.11 2.05 4.73
CA VAL A 67 -2.21 1.55 5.56
C VAL A 67 -3.53 2.17 5.13
N LEU A 68 -3.57 3.49 4.95
CA LEU A 68 -4.77 4.20 4.52
C LEU A 68 -5.26 3.71 3.15
N LEU A 69 -4.34 3.49 2.21
CA LEU A 69 -4.64 2.94 0.90
C LEU A 69 -5.30 1.56 1.00
N LEU A 70 -4.67 0.61 1.68
CA LEU A 70 -5.20 -0.76 1.79
C LEU A 70 -6.55 -0.77 2.53
N HIS A 71 -6.70 0.05 3.58
CA HIS A 71 -7.96 0.23 4.28
C HIS A 71 -9.07 0.77 3.35
N ALA A 72 -8.75 1.76 2.52
CA ALA A 72 -9.72 2.35 1.60
C ALA A 72 -10.11 1.38 0.47
N LEU A 73 -9.16 0.59 -0.04
CA LEU A 73 -9.41 -0.47 -1.03
C LEU A 73 -10.28 -1.59 -0.45
N ALA A 74 -9.95 -2.08 0.74
CA ALA A 74 -10.73 -3.11 1.42
C ALA A 74 -12.16 -2.64 1.68
N ASN A 75 -12.34 -1.40 2.17
CA ASN A 75 -13.67 -0.82 2.37
C ASN A 75 -14.45 -0.69 1.06
N LYS A 76 -13.80 -0.29 -0.04
CA LYS A 76 -14.46 -0.19 -1.36
C LYS A 76 -14.95 -1.56 -1.86
N MET A 77 -14.22 -2.62 -1.55
CA MET A 77 -14.57 -4.00 -1.90
C MET A 77 -15.53 -4.66 -0.89
N GLY A 78 -15.78 -4.04 0.27
CA GLY A 78 -16.48 -4.68 1.37
C GLY A 78 -15.70 -5.84 2.02
N LEU A 79 -14.38 -5.88 1.83
CA LEU A 79 -13.48 -6.89 2.38
C LEU A 79 -13.24 -6.65 3.87
N LYS A 80 -13.46 -7.68 4.68
CA LYS A 80 -13.09 -7.70 6.10
C LYS A 80 -11.94 -8.69 6.32
N PHE A 81 -10.82 -8.18 6.82
CA PHE A 81 -9.66 -9.01 7.15
C PHE A 81 -9.94 -9.91 8.38
N GLN A 82 -9.37 -11.11 8.38
CA GLN A 82 -9.70 -12.17 9.35
C GLN A 82 -8.91 -12.09 10.66
N ARG A 83 -7.64 -11.69 10.61
CA ARG A 83 -6.70 -11.73 11.76
C ARG A 83 -6.38 -10.37 12.33
N TYR A 84 -6.37 -9.35 11.48
CA TYR A 84 -5.93 -8.02 11.85
C TYR A 84 -6.90 -6.96 11.35
N ARG A 85 -6.98 -5.85 12.08
CA ARG A 85 -7.66 -4.63 11.63
C ARG A 85 -6.63 -3.56 11.34
N LEU A 86 -6.73 -2.92 10.19
CA LEU A 86 -5.91 -1.76 9.83
C LEU A 86 -6.45 -0.52 10.56
N VAL A 87 -5.55 0.25 11.19
CA VAL A 87 -5.90 1.53 11.84
C VAL A 87 -5.05 2.64 11.21
N PRO A 88 -5.61 3.37 10.21
CA PRO A 88 -4.95 4.54 9.65
C PRO A 88 -4.87 5.66 10.69
N TYR A 89 -3.65 6.05 11.07
CA TYR A 89 -3.39 7.06 12.10
C TYR A 89 -2.19 7.95 11.71
N GLY A 90 -2.22 8.45 10.48
CA GLY A 90 -1.14 9.27 9.92
C GLY A 90 0.20 8.52 9.92
N ASN A 91 1.29 9.19 10.28
CA ASN A 91 2.62 8.59 10.41
C ASN A 91 2.78 7.70 11.66
N HIS A 92 1.73 7.44 12.43
CA HIS A 92 1.74 6.49 13.55
C HIS A 92 0.68 5.39 13.34
N SER A 93 0.40 5.04 12.09
CA SER A 93 -0.54 3.97 11.74
C SER A 93 -0.10 2.61 12.30
N TYR A 94 -1.07 1.75 12.60
CA TYR A 94 -0.83 0.45 13.23
C TYR A 94 -1.89 -0.58 12.84
N LEU A 95 -1.69 -1.82 13.27
CA LEU A 95 -2.69 -2.88 13.20
C LEU A 95 -3.09 -3.32 14.61
N GLU A 96 -4.32 -3.79 14.74
CA GLU A 96 -4.79 -4.48 15.93
C GLU A 96 -5.02 -5.96 15.61
N SER A 97 -4.60 -6.85 16.51
CA SER A 97 -4.99 -8.26 16.43
C SER A 97 -6.45 -8.44 16.82
N LEU A 98 -7.22 -9.19 16.03
CA LEU A 98 -8.62 -9.50 16.33
C LEU A 98 -8.74 -10.59 17.42
N THR A 99 -7.70 -11.40 17.60
CA THR A 99 -7.64 -12.45 18.64
C THR A 99 -7.06 -11.93 19.95
N ASP A 100 -6.18 -10.93 19.90
CA ASP A 100 -5.55 -10.32 21.06
C ASP A 100 -5.69 -8.80 21.01
N LYS A 101 -6.78 -8.29 21.60
CA LYS A 101 -7.10 -6.86 21.61
C LYS A 101 -6.08 -6.00 22.35
N SER A 102 -5.20 -6.60 23.16
CA SER A 102 -4.14 -5.87 23.87
C SER A 102 -2.91 -5.62 23.01
N LYS A 103 -2.82 -6.29 21.85
CA LYS A 103 -1.65 -6.28 20.99
C LYS A 103 -1.80 -5.28 19.86
N GLU A 104 -1.26 -4.10 20.10
CA GLU A 104 -0.99 -3.10 19.06
C GLU A 104 0.28 -3.47 18.28
N LEU A 105 0.18 -3.41 16.95
CA LEU A 105 1.24 -3.71 16.00
C LEU A 105 1.61 -2.42 15.24
N PRO A 106 2.55 -1.61 15.76
CA PRO A 106 2.90 -0.32 15.18
C PRO A 106 3.63 -0.48 13.84
N LEU A 107 3.15 0.21 12.80
CA LEU A 107 3.83 0.36 11.50
C LEU A 107 4.63 1.67 11.45
N TYR A 108 5.27 2.01 12.57
CA TYR A 108 6.16 3.16 12.68
C TYR A 108 7.31 2.84 13.62
N CYS A 109 8.44 3.51 13.42
CA CYS A 109 9.61 3.39 14.27
C CYS A 109 10.26 4.75 14.50
N SER A 110 10.90 4.94 15.67
CA SER A 110 11.67 6.14 16.00
C SER A 110 13.16 6.02 15.62
N GLY A 111 13.59 4.85 15.13
CA GLY A 111 15.00 4.54 14.88
C GLY A 111 15.84 4.31 16.13
N GLY A 112 17.16 4.47 16.00
CA GLY A 112 18.13 4.33 17.09
C GLY A 112 18.40 2.88 17.53
N LEU A 113 19.15 2.70 18.62
CA LEU A 113 19.51 1.36 19.12
C LEU A 113 18.27 0.50 19.45
N ARG A 114 17.17 1.12 19.88
CA ARG A 114 15.91 0.43 20.23
C ARG A 114 15.25 -0.30 19.05
N PHE A 115 15.50 0.16 17.82
CA PHE A 115 15.07 -0.51 16.59
C PHE A 115 15.65 -1.92 16.44
N PHE A 116 16.86 -2.17 16.95
CA PHE A 116 17.50 -3.49 16.85
C PHE A 116 16.92 -4.53 17.83
N TRP A 117 16.18 -4.08 18.86
CA TRP A 117 15.70 -4.95 19.95
C TRP A 117 14.18 -5.10 19.99
N ASP A 118 13.42 -4.20 19.35
CA ASP A 118 11.96 -4.28 19.32
C ASP A 118 11.45 -4.93 18.02
N ASN A 119 10.92 -6.15 18.13
CA ASN A 119 10.37 -6.89 17.01
C ASN A 119 8.92 -6.49 16.68
N LYS A 120 8.30 -5.55 17.41
CA LYS A 120 6.91 -5.15 17.15
C LYS A 120 6.70 -4.61 15.74
N PHE A 121 7.65 -3.84 15.22
CA PHE A 121 7.59 -3.30 13.86
C PHE A 121 7.65 -4.43 12.81
N ASP A 122 8.52 -5.41 13.01
CA ASP A 122 8.61 -6.60 12.14
C ASP A 122 7.32 -7.42 12.16
N HIS A 123 6.74 -7.64 13.34
CA HIS A 123 5.44 -8.31 13.46
C HIS A 123 4.33 -7.52 12.77
N ALA A 124 4.34 -6.20 12.89
CA ALA A 124 3.37 -5.33 12.23
C ALA A 124 3.48 -5.40 10.71
N MET A 125 4.71 -5.40 10.16
CA MET A 125 4.93 -5.54 8.72
C MET A 125 4.48 -6.90 8.19
N VAL A 126 4.72 -7.99 8.94
CA VAL A 126 4.23 -9.33 8.57
C VAL A 126 2.70 -9.40 8.66
N ALA A 127 2.10 -8.83 9.70
CA ALA A 127 0.65 -8.72 9.83
C ALA A 127 0.02 -7.85 8.73
N PHE A 128 0.73 -6.84 8.26
CA PHE A 128 0.30 -6.06 7.10
C PHE A 128 0.39 -6.87 5.81
N LEU A 129 1.50 -7.59 5.59
CA LEU A 129 1.68 -8.45 4.42
C LEU A 129 0.58 -9.50 4.31
N ASP A 130 0.14 -10.03 5.46
CA ASP A 130 -1.01 -10.90 5.58
C ASP A 130 -2.30 -10.24 5.06
N CYS A 131 -2.60 -9.01 5.49
CA CYS A 131 -3.75 -8.26 4.95
C CYS A 131 -3.62 -8.05 3.42
N VAL A 132 -2.42 -7.77 2.90
CA VAL A 132 -2.19 -7.64 1.45
C VAL A 132 -2.45 -8.97 0.74
N GLN A 133 -2.08 -10.10 1.34
CA GLN A 133 -2.36 -11.44 0.80
C GLN A 133 -3.86 -11.76 0.77
N GLN A 134 -4.61 -11.45 1.83
CA GLN A 134 -6.07 -11.60 1.83
C GLN A 134 -6.73 -10.69 0.77
N PHE A 135 -6.22 -9.47 0.61
CA PHE A 135 -6.66 -8.58 -0.46
C PHE A 135 -6.36 -9.15 -1.86
N LYS A 136 -5.16 -9.71 -2.06
CA LYS A 136 -4.79 -10.42 -3.30
C LYS A 136 -5.79 -11.53 -3.62
N GLU A 137 -6.11 -12.37 -2.64
CA GLU A 137 -7.03 -13.50 -2.82
C GLU A 137 -8.42 -13.05 -3.27
N GLU A 138 -8.92 -11.93 -2.75
CA GLU A 138 -10.23 -11.39 -3.15
C GLU A 138 -10.21 -10.68 -4.50
N VAL A 139 -9.11 -9.99 -4.89
CA VAL A 139 -9.03 -9.39 -6.24
C VAL A 139 -8.81 -10.43 -7.34
N GLU A 140 -8.17 -11.56 -7.02
CA GLU A 140 -7.96 -12.68 -7.96
C GLU A 140 -9.15 -13.65 -7.99
N LYS A 141 -10.14 -13.47 -7.11
CA LYS A 141 -11.30 -14.34 -6.97
C LYS A 141 -12.22 -14.23 -8.19
N GLY A 142 -12.28 -15.30 -8.97
CA GLY A 142 -13.14 -15.38 -10.15
C GLY A 142 -12.56 -14.77 -11.43
N GLU A 143 -11.34 -14.21 -11.39
CA GLU A 143 -10.65 -13.69 -12.57
C GLU A 143 -9.38 -14.50 -12.86
N THR A 144 -9.46 -15.38 -13.86
CA THR A 144 -8.35 -16.30 -14.18
C THR A 144 -7.14 -15.64 -14.86
N ARG A 145 -7.22 -14.35 -15.22
CA ARG A 145 -6.18 -13.65 -15.99
C ARG A 145 -5.52 -12.48 -15.25
N PHE A 146 -6.06 -12.06 -14.11
CA PHE A 146 -5.44 -11.02 -13.30
C PHE A 146 -4.69 -11.67 -12.15
N CYS A 147 -3.40 -11.34 -12.02
CA CYS A 147 -2.63 -11.69 -10.84
C CYS A 147 -1.73 -10.54 -10.43
N LEU A 148 -1.54 -10.37 -9.12
CA LEU A 148 -0.52 -9.46 -8.61
C LEU A 148 0.87 -9.99 -8.97
N PRO A 149 1.79 -9.12 -9.42
CA PRO A 149 3.04 -9.52 -10.05
C PRO A 149 4.03 -10.20 -9.10
N TYR A 150 3.96 -9.90 -7.80
CA TYR A 150 4.87 -10.46 -6.79
C TYR A 150 4.12 -11.38 -5.82
N ARG A 151 4.61 -12.60 -5.67
CA ARG A 151 4.03 -13.57 -4.71
C ARG A 151 4.44 -13.19 -3.29
N MET A 152 3.54 -13.40 -2.32
CA MET A 152 3.77 -13.10 -0.91
C MET A 152 3.76 -14.42 -0.12
N ASP A 153 4.85 -14.69 0.62
CA ASP A 153 4.95 -15.78 1.58
C ASP A 153 4.79 -15.16 2.99
N VAL A 154 3.55 -15.20 3.48
CA VAL A 154 3.16 -14.58 4.76
C VAL A 154 3.83 -15.29 5.94
N GLU A 155 3.96 -16.62 5.90
CA GLU A 155 4.58 -17.41 6.96
C GLU A 155 6.04 -17.02 7.18
N LYS A 156 6.78 -16.81 6.08
CA LYS A 156 8.18 -16.38 6.16
C LYS A 156 8.33 -14.87 6.28
N GLY A 157 7.29 -14.09 6.00
CA GLY A 157 7.35 -12.63 5.90
C GLY A 157 8.22 -12.18 4.74
N LYS A 158 7.99 -12.75 3.55
CA LYS A 158 8.79 -12.51 2.34
C LYS A 158 7.93 -12.24 1.12
N ILE A 159 8.51 -11.54 0.15
CA ILE A 159 7.93 -11.25 -1.16
C ILE A 159 8.87 -11.77 -2.24
N GLU A 160 8.32 -12.48 -3.22
CA GLU A 160 9.03 -13.20 -4.25
C GLU A 160 8.89 -12.53 -5.62
N ASP A 161 10.01 -12.42 -6.32
CA ASP A 161 10.12 -11.90 -7.68
C ASP A 161 9.91 -13.01 -8.72
N THR A 162 8.68 -13.47 -8.84
CA THR A 162 8.31 -14.62 -9.69
C THR A 162 8.50 -14.39 -11.18
N GLY A 163 8.50 -13.13 -11.64
CA GLY A 163 8.68 -12.76 -13.05
C GLY A 163 10.08 -12.25 -13.41
N GLY A 164 10.97 -12.11 -12.43
CA GLY A 164 12.29 -11.51 -12.61
C GLY A 164 13.41 -12.43 -12.14
N SER A 165 14.07 -12.03 -11.06
CA SER A 165 15.25 -12.71 -10.50
C SER A 165 14.96 -14.05 -9.82
N GLY A 166 13.69 -14.38 -9.54
CA GLY A 166 13.31 -15.52 -8.71
C GLY A 166 13.68 -15.37 -7.23
N GLY A 167 14.18 -14.20 -6.82
CA GLY A 167 14.61 -13.92 -5.45
C GLY A 167 13.44 -13.75 -4.47
N SER A 168 13.66 -14.13 -3.22
CA SER A 168 12.72 -13.96 -2.11
C SER A 168 13.30 -12.98 -1.09
N TYR A 169 12.61 -11.87 -0.86
CA TYR A 169 13.09 -10.73 -0.06
C TYR A 169 12.22 -10.55 1.19
N SER A 170 12.83 -10.38 2.36
CA SER A 170 12.05 -10.23 3.60
C SER A 170 11.58 -8.81 3.82
N ILE A 171 10.35 -8.68 4.35
CA ILE A 171 9.80 -7.41 4.81
C ILE A 171 10.25 -7.04 6.23
N LYS A 172 10.86 -7.99 6.96
CA LYS A 172 11.41 -7.79 8.30
C LYS A 172 12.74 -7.05 8.22
N THR A 173 13.06 -6.24 9.22
CA THR A 173 14.35 -5.55 9.33
C THR A 173 15.38 -6.40 10.06
N GLN A 174 14.96 -7.28 10.97
CA GLN A 174 15.88 -8.16 11.68
C GLN A 174 16.51 -9.20 10.74
N PHE A 175 17.83 -9.40 10.87
CA PHE A 175 18.63 -10.31 10.02
C PHE A 175 18.48 -10.04 8.52
N ASN A 176 18.26 -8.79 8.13
CA ASN A 176 18.05 -8.36 6.75
C ASN A 176 18.97 -7.18 6.41
N SER A 177 19.25 -6.98 5.12
CA SER A 177 19.96 -5.79 4.64
C SER A 177 18.96 -4.67 4.31
N GLU A 178 19.38 -3.41 4.46
CA GLU A 178 18.55 -2.25 4.13
C GLU A 178 18.12 -2.27 2.64
N GLU A 179 18.98 -2.74 1.74
CA GLU A 179 18.69 -2.88 0.31
C GLU A 179 17.63 -3.95 0.03
N GLN A 180 17.75 -5.13 0.64
CA GLN A 180 16.79 -6.21 0.47
C GLN A 180 15.44 -5.86 1.07
N TRP A 181 15.43 -5.21 2.23
CA TRP A 181 14.23 -4.69 2.87
C TRP A 181 13.53 -3.64 1.98
N THR A 182 14.27 -2.66 1.47
CA THR A 182 13.75 -1.65 0.54
C THR A 182 13.18 -2.27 -0.74
N LYS A 183 13.83 -3.32 -1.26
CA LYS A 183 13.34 -4.05 -2.44
C LYS A 183 12.02 -4.77 -2.15
N ALA A 184 11.90 -5.43 -1.00
CA ALA A 184 10.65 -6.08 -0.58
C ALA A 184 9.51 -5.05 -0.48
N LEU A 185 9.76 -3.90 0.16
CA LEU A 185 8.77 -2.83 0.30
C LEU A 185 8.34 -2.23 -1.05
N LYS A 186 9.27 -2.08 -1.98
CA LYS A 186 8.96 -1.66 -3.36
C LYS A 186 8.06 -2.66 -4.08
N PHE A 187 8.30 -3.96 -3.92
CA PHE A 187 7.44 -5.00 -4.49
C PHE A 187 6.05 -5.01 -3.87
N MET A 188 5.95 -4.83 -2.55
CA MET A 188 4.66 -4.68 -1.87
C MET A 188 3.86 -3.48 -2.41
N LEU A 189 4.49 -2.30 -2.52
CA LEU A 189 3.84 -1.12 -3.10
C LEU A 189 3.43 -1.34 -4.56
N THR A 190 4.21 -2.10 -5.32
CA THR A 190 3.85 -2.45 -6.70
C THR A 190 2.62 -3.34 -6.73
N ASN A 191 2.53 -4.36 -5.88
CA ASN A 191 1.30 -5.16 -5.74
C ASN A 191 0.08 -4.30 -5.39
N LEU A 192 0.23 -3.37 -4.45
CA LEU A 192 -0.84 -2.45 -4.08
C LEU A 192 -1.23 -1.51 -5.23
N LYS A 193 -0.28 -1.06 -6.06
CA LYS A 193 -0.56 -0.27 -7.27
C LYS A 193 -1.37 -1.06 -8.30
N TRP A 194 -1.07 -2.35 -8.48
CA TRP A 194 -1.82 -3.23 -9.37
C TRP A 194 -3.24 -3.48 -8.83
N GLY A 195 -3.37 -3.76 -7.53
CA GLY A 195 -4.67 -3.88 -6.87
C GLY A 195 -5.50 -2.60 -6.95
N LEU A 196 -4.87 -1.44 -6.78
CA LEU A 196 -5.48 -0.12 -6.97
C LEU A 196 -6.04 0.02 -8.39
N ALA A 197 -5.25 -0.31 -9.41
CA ALA A 197 -5.67 -0.25 -10.81
C ALA A 197 -6.84 -1.21 -11.10
N TRP A 198 -6.83 -2.40 -10.51
CA TRP A 198 -7.90 -3.38 -10.64
C TRP A 198 -9.21 -2.91 -9.97
N VAL A 199 -9.16 -2.50 -8.70
CA VAL A 199 -10.35 -1.94 -8.02
C VAL A 199 -10.84 -0.71 -8.78
N SER A 200 -9.93 0.07 -9.34
CA SER A 200 -10.28 1.21 -10.18
C SER A 200 -11.05 0.80 -11.43
N SER A 201 -10.69 -0.29 -12.11
CA SER A 201 -11.38 -0.75 -13.31
C SER A 201 -12.73 -1.41 -13.02
N GLN A 202 -12.84 -2.17 -11.94
CA GLN A 202 -14.09 -2.87 -11.58
C GLN A 202 -15.20 -1.92 -11.14
N PHE A 203 -14.84 -0.84 -10.44
CA PHE A 203 -15.79 0.09 -9.85
C PHE A 203 -15.94 1.40 -10.65
N TYR A 204 -15.39 1.47 -11.87
CA TYR A 204 -15.61 2.59 -12.81
C TYR A 204 -16.94 2.47 -13.58
N ASN A 205 -17.47 1.25 -13.73
CA ASN A 205 -18.66 0.96 -14.53
C ASN A 205 -19.94 0.72 -13.70
N LYS A 206 -19.93 1.08 -12.42
CA LYS A 206 -21.11 1.10 -11.54
C LYS A 206 -21.33 2.53 -11.05
#